data_AF-A0A257M818-F1
#
_entry.id   AF-A0A257M818-F1
#
_cell.length_a   1.000
_cell.length_b   1.000
_cell.length_c   1.000
_cell.angle_alpha   90.00
_cell.angle_beta   90.00
_cell.angle_gamma   90.00
#
_symmetry.space_group_name_H-M   'P 1'
#
loop_
_entity.id
_entity.type
_entity.pdbx_description
1 polymer ?
#
loop_
_entity_poly.entity_id
_entity_poly.type
_entity_poly.pdbx_seq_one_letter_code
_entity_poly.pdbx_strand_id
1 'polypeptide(L)' 'MEEESNTGAVKVLLKTSMGEVTLQLYQDMPITAGNFQKLVEKGFYDGTIFHRIIDGFMIQG' A
#
# COMPACT_ATOMS: atom_id res chain seq x y z
N MET A 1 12.27 17.87 13.63
CA MET A 1 13.20 17.02 12.87
C MET A 1 12.41 15.81 12.44
N GLU A 2 11.83 15.88 11.25
CA GLU A 2 11.46 14.71 10.46
C GLU A 2 11.99 15.05 9.07
N GLU A 3 13.12 14.43 8.71
CA GLU A 3 13.71 14.61 7.39
C GLU A 3 12.75 14.05 6.35
N GLU A 4 12.20 14.93 5.52
CA GLU A 4 11.67 14.56 4.21
C GLU A 4 12.82 14.00 3.36
N SER A 5 13.12 12.71 3.51
CA SER A 5 13.98 12.00 2.57
C SER A 5 13.19 11.77 1.29
N ASN A 6 13.19 12.76 0.40
CA ASN A 6 12.76 12.64 -0.98
C ASN A 6 13.74 11.74 -1.74
N THR A 7 13.59 10.42 -1.58
CA THR A 7 14.37 9.42 -2.32
C THR A 7 13.41 8.42 -2.94
N GLY A 8 12.80 8.77 -4.08
CA GLY A 8 12.15 7.83 -5.01
C GLY A 8 11.05 6.89 -4.47
N ALA A 9 10.65 6.99 -3.21
CA ALA A 9 9.78 6.02 -2.59
C ALA A 9 8.36 6.16 -3.15
N VAL A 10 7.89 5.11 -3.81
CA VAL A 10 6.53 5.07 -4.36
C VAL A 10 5.55 5.01 -3.20
N LYS A 11 4.70 6.03 -3.08
CA LYS A 11 3.65 6.09 -2.06
C LYS A 11 2.31 5.71 -2.69
N VAL A 12 1.57 4.85 -2.01
CA VAL A 12 0.23 4.41 -2.43
C VAL A 12 -0.76 4.81 -1.35
N LEU A 13 -1.79 5.57 -1.73
CA LEU A 13 -2.90 5.93 -0.84
C LEU A 13 -4.02 4.90 -0.98
N LEU A 14 -4.24 4.12 0.08
CA LEU A 14 -5.35 3.18 0.17
C LEU A 14 -6.55 3.87 0.82
N LYS A 15 -7.62 4.08 0.06
CA LYS A 15 -8.88 4.60 0.59
C LYS A 15 -9.75 3.44 1.04
N THR A 16 -9.92 3.30 2.35
CA THR A 16 -10.78 2.27 2.95
C THR A 16 -12.04 2.89 3.53
N SER A 17 -13.04 2.08 3.85
CA SER A 17 -14.27 2.53 4.51
C SER A 17 -14.04 3.14 5.90
N MET A 18 -12.92 2.81 6.55
CA MET A 18 -12.59 3.28 7.90
C MET A 18 -11.61 4.47 7.90
N GLY A 19 -11.08 4.85 6.73
CA GLY A 19 -10.12 5.95 6.60
C GLY A 19 -9.11 5.74 5.47
N GLU A 20 -8.22 6.71 5.32
CA GLU A 20 -7.16 6.69 4.32
C GLU A 20 -5.85 6.20 4.95
N VAL A 21 -5.17 5.26 4.28
CA VAL A 21 -3.91 4.66 4.74
C VAL A 21 -2.85 4.91 3.66
N THR A 22 -1.79 5.62 4.02
CA THR A 22 -0.65 5.84 3.11
C THR A 22 0.40 4.76 3.32
N LEU A 23 0.65 3.96 2.29
CA LEU A 23 1.67 2.92 2.26
C LEU A 23 2.88 3.44 1.49
N GLN A 24 4.08 3.24 2.04
CA GLN A 24 5.33 3.54 1.35
C GLN A 24 5.96 2.23 0.86
N LEU A 25 6.21 2.14 -0.44
CA LEU A 25 6.88 0.99 -1.04
C LEU A 25 8.39 1.17 -0.95
N TYR A 26 9.06 0.13 -0.44
CA TYR A 26 10.52 0.06 -0.41
C TYR A 26 11.06 -0.27 -1.80
N GLN A 27 12.09 0.47 -2.23
CA GLN A 27 12.71 0.28 -3.54
C GLN A 27 13.61 -0.95 -3.63
N ASP A 28 13.97 -1.54 -2.49
CA ASP A 28 14.85 -2.73 -2.40
C ASP A 28 14.21 -3.99 -3.02
N MET A 29 12.89 -3.98 -3.26
CA MET A 29 12.16 -5.08 -3.89
C MET A 29 11.39 -4.60 -5.14
N PRO A 30 12.08 -4.28 -6.25
CA PRO A 30 11.48 -3.62 -7.41
C PRO A 30 10.46 -4.48 -8.15
N ILE A 31 10.60 -5.81 -8.11
CA ILE A 31 9.65 -6.73 -8.75
C ILE A 31 8.30 -6.70 -8.02
N THR A 32 8.32 -6.84 -6.69
CA THR A 32 7.12 -6.84 -5.86
C THR A 32 6.47 -5.46 -5.84
N ALA A 33 7.26 -4.40 -5.62
CA ALA A 33 6.78 -3.02 -5.61
C ALA A 33 6.19 -2.63 -6.97
N GLY A 34 6.85 -3.00 -8.08
CA GLY A 34 6.36 -2.73 -9.43
C GLY A 34 5.08 -3.50 -9.77
N ASN A 35 4.94 -4.75 -9.31
CA ASN A 35 3.70 -5.51 -9.49
C ASN A 35 2.55 -4.88 -8.67
N PHE A 36 2.80 -4.49 -7.42
CA PHE A 36 1.81 -3.83 -6.59
C PHE A 36 1.37 -2.50 -7.20
N GLN A 37 2.31 -1.65 -7.62
CA GLN A 37 2.00 -0.38 -8.29
C GLN A 37 1.14 -0.60 -9.55
N LYS A 38 1.51 -1.57 -10.40
CA LYS A 38 0.72 -1.89 -11.61
C LYS A 38 -0.69 -2.37 -11.30
N LEU A 39 -0.89 -3.15 -10.24
CA LEU A 39 -2.21 -3.61 -9.83
C LEU A 39 -3.06 -2.45 -9.29
N VAL A 40 -2.45 -1.56 -8.52
CA VAL A 40 -3.09 -0.33 -8.02
C VAL A 40 -3.48 0.61 -9.17
N GLU A 41 -2.58 0.87 -10.12
CA GLU A 41 -2.87 1.72 -11.30
C GLU A 41 -3.97 1.14 -12.20
N LYS A 42 -4.13 -0.20 -12.20
CA LYS A 42 -5.22 -0.87 -12.91
C LYS A 42 -6.55 -0.87 -12.15
N GLY A 43 -6.59 -0.33 -10.92
CA GLY A 43 -7.78 -0.38 -10.07
C GLY A 43 -8.14 -1.80 -9.62
N PHE A 44 -7.18 -2.74 -9.60
CA PHE A 44 -7.46 -4.14 -9.25
C PHE A 44 -7.96 -4.29 -7.81
N TYR A 45 -7.50 -3.41 -6.91
CA TYR A 45 -7.90 -3.38 -5.51
C TYR A 45 -9.18 -2.56 -5.27
N ASP A 46 -9.75 -1.90 -6.28
CA ASP A 46 -10.95 -1.09 -6.13
C ASP A 46 -12.16 -1.99 -5.85
N GLY A 47 -12.81 -1.78 -4.70
CA GLY A 47 -13.93 -2.61 -4.24
C GLY A 47 -13.52 -3.96 -3.65
N THR A 48 -12.22 -4.23 -3.49
CA THR A 48 -11.75 -5.40 -2.74
C THR A 48 -11.94 -5.17 -1.23
N ILE A 49 -12.24 -6.25 -0.51
CA ILE A 49 -12.40 -6.22 0.95
C ILE A 49 -11.25 -6.95 1.62
N PHE A 50 -10.91 -6.51 2.83
CA PHE A 50 -10.05 -7.29 3.70
C PHE A 50 -10.84 -8.49 4.24
N HIS A 51 -10.68 -9.64 3.59
CA HIS A 51 -11.39 -10.86 3.94
C HIS A 51 -10.90 -11.49 5.25
N ARG A 52 -9.74 -11.05 5.76
CA ARG A 52 -9.18 -11.53 7.03
C ARG A 52 -8.52 -10.41 7.81
N ILE A 53 -8.97 -10.23 9.04
CA ILE A 53 -8.47 -9.25 10.01
C ILE A 53 -8.18 -10.00 11.31
N ILE A 54 -6.93 -9.91 11.79
CA ILE A 54 -6.52 -10.46 13.09
C ILE A 54 -5.92 -9.32 13.91
N ASP A 55 -6.60 -8.97 14.98
CA ASP A 55 -6.19 -7.89 15.88
C ASP A 55 -4.79 -8.16 16.46
N GLY A 56 -3.92 -7.17 16.34
CA GLY A 56 -2.52 -7.25 16.80
C GLY A 56 -1.60 -8.12 15.94
N PHE A 57 -2.05 -8.60 14.78
CA PHE A 57 -1.24 -9.46 13.92
C PHE A 57 -1.19 -8.99 12.46
N MET A 58 -2.28 -9.13 11.69
CA MET A 58 -2.28 -8.78 10.27
C MET A 58 -3.68 -8.54 9.70
N ILE A 59 -3.69 -7.81 8.58
CA ILE A 59 -4.84 -7.63 7.72
C ILE A 59 -4.48 -8.19 6.33
N GLN A 60 -5.41 -8.92 5.71
CA GLN A 60 -5.23 -9.55 4.40
C GLN A 60 -6.44 -9.28 3.50
N GLY A 61 -6.15 -8.85 2.27
CA GLY A 61 -7.10 -8.49 1.22
C GLY A 61 -6.67 -9.05 -0.12
#